data_AF-A0A7E5WVA7-F1
#
_entry.id   AF-A0A7E5WVA7-F1
#
_cell.length_a   1.000
_cell.length_b   1.000
_cell.length_c   1.000
_cell.angle_alpha   90.00
_cell.angle_beta   90.00
_cell.angle_gamma   90.00
#
_symmetry.space_group_name_H-M   'P 1'
#
loop_
_entity.id
_entity.type
_entity.pdbx_description
1 polymer ?
#
loop_
_entity_poly.entity_id
_entity_poly.type
_entity_poly.pdbx_seq_one_letter_code
_entity_poly.pdbx_strand_id
1 'polypeptide(L)'
;MDPFIIAAIISAIVIVCLSFAFLRVGSQVKPNAGARPRAVAPRDGGPGRVQAVRNQRARMRANAARHQAAAVEEEPDFVDESDEDAPRETVKVDLEDKMGAKKRAKLEAKMEKKKAREAEEHLREVKKQKDEELEQERKKLEEQREEEERQKEEAALKAEEERKKREQEEYEAMKAAFTVEGEGYDEDEEQDKENMLKDFIDYIKAQKVVLLEDLAAHFKLKTQAAIDRITDLQGSGELTGVIDDRGKFIYISQKELEDVAKFIRQRGRVSITDLAESSNDLINLNPVTVP
;
A
#
# COMPACT_ATOMS: atom_id res chain seq x y z
N MET A 1 14.28 -30.85 -17.71
CA MET A 1 14.85 -29.77 -16.87
C MET A 1 13.81 -29.44 -15.84
N ASP A 2 14.19 -29.39 -14.56
CA ASP A 2 13.25 -29.14 -13.45
C ASP A 2 12.57 -27.76 -13.62
N PRO A 3 11.25 -27.63 -13.49
CA PRO A 3 10.54 -26.34 -13.60
C PRO A 3 11.15 -25.24 -12.72
N PHE A 4 11.71 -25.59 -11.56
CA PHE A 4 12.40 -24.63 -10.69
C PHE A 4 13.70 -24.07 -11.31
N ILE A 5 14.41 -24.88 -12.08
CA ILE A 5 15.64 -24.46 -12.79
C ILE A 5 15.27 -23.51 -13.94
N ILE A 6 14.17 -23.77 -14.64
CA ILE A 6 13.69 -22.92 -15.72
C ILE A 6 13.24 -21.55 -15.17
N ALA A 7 12.50 -21.53 -14.06
CA ALA A 7 12.09 -20.28 -13.41
C ALA A 7 13.29 -19.47 -12.88
N ALA A 8 14.31 -20.14 -12.32
CA ALA A 8 15.54 -19.49 -11.88
C ALA A 8 16.33 -18.85 -13.05
N ILE A 9 16.38 -19.51 -14.21
CA ILE A 9 17.04 -18.97 -15.40
C ILE A 9 16.30 -17.75 -15.95
N ILE A 10 14.95 -17.82 -16.04
CA ILE A 10 14.13 -16.71 -16.54
C ILE A 10 14.26 -15.48 -15.62
N SER A 11 14.17 -15.67 -14.30
CA SER A 11 14.34 -14.57 -13.33
C SER A 11 15.73 -13.92 -13.40
N ALA A 12 16.80 -14.71 -13.59
CA ALA A 12 18.15 -14.19 -13.79
C ALA A 12 18.27 -13.33 -15.07
N ILE A 13 17.65 -13.77 -16.17
CA ILE A 13 17.64 -13.02 -17.45
C ILE A 13 16.89 -11.69 -17.28
N VAL A 14 15.73 -11.69 -16.60
CA VAL A 14 14.96 -10.47 -16.36
C VAL A 14 15.75 -9.46 -15.52
N ILE A 15 16.46 -9.89 -14.48
CA ILE A 15 17.29 -9.01 -13.65
C ILE A 15 18.46 -8.41 -14.46
N VAL A 16 19.09 -9.20 -15.34
CA VAL A 16 20.14 -8.70 -16.23
C VAL A 16 19.60 -7.68 -17.24
N CYS A 17 18.43 -7.94 -17.83
CA CYS A 17 17.78 -7.00 -18.74
C CYS A 17 17.37 -5.69 -18.05
N LEU A 18 16.82 -5.77 -16.83
CA LEU A 18 16.45 -4.59 -16.04
C LEU A 18 17.69 -3.79 -15.62
N SER A 19 18.74 -4.45 -15.12
CA SER A 19 19.99 -3.76 -14.75
C SER A 19 20.64 -3.06 -15.95
N PHE A 20 20.64 -3.70 -17.13
CA PHE A 20 21.15 -3.09 -18.36
C PHE A 20 20.30 -1.89 -18.83
N ALA A 21 18.97 -1.98 -18.69
CA ALA A 21 18.07 -0.86 -18.99
C ALA A 21 18.30 0.33 -18.04
N PHE A 22 18.44 0.07 -16.72
CA PHE A 22 18.75 1.11 -15.73
C PHE A 22 20.13 1.75 -15.95
N LEU A 23 21.14 0.96 -16.33
CA LEU A 23 22.48 1.46 -16.67
C LEU A 23 22.46 2.32 -17.95
N ARG A 24 21.58 2.01 -18.93
CA ARG A 24 21.41 2.82 -20.14
C ARG A 24 20.68 4.14 -19.88
N VAL A 25 19.71 4.16 -18.96
CA VAL A 25 18.95 5.37 -18.60
C VAL A 25 19.83 6.38 -17.83
N GLY A 26 20.84 5.91 -17.08
CA GLY A 26 21.80 6.78 -16.36
C GLY A 26 22.81 7.54 -17.23
N SER A 27 22.94 7.22 -18.53
CA SER A 27 23.95 7.84 -19.42
C SER A 27 23.44 9.03 -20.26
N GLN A 28 22.20 9.47 -20.08
CA GLN A 28 21.61 10.60 -20.82
C GLN A 28 21.31 11.82 -19.93
N VAL A 29 22.27 12.20 -19.07
CA VAL A 29 22.23 13.51 -18.38
C VAL A 29 23.29 14.41 -19.00
N LYS A 30 22.86 15.29 -19.92
CA LYS A 30 23.67 16.40 -20.43
C LYS A 30 23.98 17.37 -19.27
N PRO A 31 25.25 17.72 -18.99
CA PRO A 31 25.54 18.72 -17.96
C PRO A 31 25.24 20.11 -18.52
N ASN A 32 24.19 20.75 -18.02
CA ASN A 32 23.92 22.15 -18.30
C ASN A 32 24.78 23.00 -17.37
N ALA A 33 25.69 23.79 -17.95
CA ALA A 33 26.54 24.72 -17.23
C ALA A 33 25.73 25.95 -16.81
N GLY A 34 25.55 26.15 -15.49
CA GLY A 34 24.96 27.38 -14.98
C GLY A 34 24.82 27.41 -13.47
N ALA A 35 25.39 28.44 -12.85
CA ALA A 35 25.21 28.90 -11.47
C ALA A 35 25.91 28.12 -10.34
N ARG A 36 27.10 28.62 -9.95
CA ARG A 36 27.69 28.41 -8.62
C ARG A 36 27.00 29.32 -7.59
N PRO A 37 26.55 28.81 -6.43
CA PRO A 37 26.49 29.61 -5.23
C PRO A 37 27.82 29.51 -4.46
N ARG A 38 28.33 30.69 -4.11
CA ARG A 38 29.57 30.95 -3.39
C ARG A 38 29.43 30.48 -1.94
N ALA A 39 30.34 29.63 -1.48
CA ALA A 39 30.46 29.27 -0.08
C ALA A 39 30.83 30.50 0.76
N VAL A 40 30.03 30.79 1.79
CA VAL A 40 30.34 31.80 2.81
C VAL A 40 31.11 31.09 3.93
N ALA A 41 32.28 31.63 4.25
CA ALA A 41 33.20 31.12 5.25
C ALA A 41 32.60 31.14 6.67
N PRO A 42 33.00 30.21 7.56
CA PRO A 42 32.62 30.21 8.96
C PRO A 42 33.36 31.33 9.69
N ARG A 43 32.64 32.11 10.51
CA ARG A 43 33.24 33.15 11.35
C ARG A 43 33.43 32.59 12.76
N ASP A 44 34.69 32.53 13.17
CA ASP A 44 35.14 32.28 14.54
C ASP A 44 34.47 33.24 15.53
N GLY A 45 33.92 32.66 16.61
CA GLY A 45 33.35 33.36 17.76
C GLY A 45 33.10 32.37 18.89
N GLY A 46 34.05 32.28 19.82
CA GLY A 46 34.15 31.26 20.86
C GLY A 46 33.04 31.17 21.93
N PRO A 47 33.20 30.24 22.88
CA PRO A 47 32.14 29.71 23.74
C PRO A 47 31.93 30.61 24.96
N GLY A 48 30.69 30.99 25.30
CA GLY A 48 30.53 31.84 26.49
C GLY A 48 29.16 32.18 27.03
N ARG A 49 28.02 31.67 26.51
CA ARG A 49 26.71 32.14 27.02
C ARG A 49 25.61 31.10 27.27
N VAL A 50 25.77 29.84 26.85
CA VAL A 50 24.68 28.85 26.97
C VAL A 50 24.83 27.92 28.20
N GLN A 51 25.99 27.93 28.86
CA GLN A 51 26.25 27.08 30.04
C GLN A 51 25.86 27.74 31.38
N ALA A 52 25.64 29.06 31.40
CA ALA A 52 25.26 29.81 32.59
C ALA A 52 23.77 29.64 32.97
N VAL A 53 22.88 29.40 32.01
CA VAL A 53 21.44 29.29 32.24
C VAL A 53 21.03 27.92 32.79
N ARG A 54 21.80 26.86 32.49
CA ARG A 54 21.54 25.50 33.01
C ARG A 54 21.91 25.32 34.49
N ASN A 55 22.93 26.03 35.00
CA ASN A 55 23.39 25.89 36.39
C ASN A 55 22.51 26.62 37.43
N GLN A 56 21.68 27.57 37.00
CA GLN A 56 20.77 28.30 37.90
C GLN A 56 19.51 27.48 38.25
N ARG A 57 18.99 26.70 37.29
CA ARG A 57 17.77 25.88 37.47
C ARG A 57 18.01 24.63 38.34
N ALA A 58 19.23 24.09 38.34
CA ALA A 58 19.60 22.95 39.19
C ALA A 58 19.68 23.32 40.69
N ARG A 59 20.12 24.55 41.02
CA ARG A 59 20.21 25.03 42.41
C ARG A 59 18.84 25.28 43.05
N MET A 60 17.84 25.72 42.29
CA MET A 60 16.47 25.91 42.77
C MET A 60 15.77 24.58 43.09
N ARG A 61 16.07 23.52 42.34
CA ARG A 61 15.48 22.18 42.55
C ARG A 61 16.00 21.48 43.82
N ALA A 62 17.26 21.75 44.20
CA ALA A 62 17.86 21.16 45.40
C ALA A 62 17.32 21.78 46.71
N ASN A 63 16.97 23.07 46.71
CA ASN A 63 16.39 23.73 47.89
C ASN A 63 14.91 23.37 48.11
N ALA A 64 14.14 23.13 47.05
CA ALA A 64 12.73 22.73 47.17
C ALA A 64 12.55 21.32 47.76
N ALA A 65 13.45 20.38 47.45
CA ALA A 65 13.39 19.02 47.97
C ALA A 65 13.70 18.91 49.47
N ARG A 66 14.44 19.87 50.05
CA ARG A 66 14.77 19.88 51.49
C ARG A 66 13.62 20.31 52.39
N HIS A 67 12.64 21.05 51.87
CA HIS A 67 11.46 21.45 52.65
C HIS A 67 10.31 20.44 52.62
N GLN A 68 10.32 19.47 51.68
CA GLN A 68 9.29 18.43 51.60
C GLN A 68 9.59 17.18 52.45
N ALA A 69 10.83 16.95 52.89
CA ALA A 69 11.18 15.77 53.68
C ALA A 69 11.04 15.94 55.21
N ALA A 70 10.80 17.17 55.70
CA ALA A 70 10.75 17.47 57.14
C ALA A 70 9.32 17.67 57.70
N ALA A 71 8.28 17.42 56.89
CA ALA A 71 6.87 17.62 57.26
C ALA A 71 6.06 16.31 57.38
N VAL A 72 6.73 15.16 57.37
CA VAL A 72 6.11 13.84 57.59
C VAL A 72 6.76 13.21 58.82
N GLU A 73 6.15 13.40 59.99
CA GLU A 73 6.02 12.43 61.10
C GLU A 73 5.43 13.16 62.33
N GLU A 74 4.09 13.12 62.42
CA GLU A 74 3.29 13.24 63.65
C GLU A 74 2.83 11.80 63.97
N GLU A 75 3.05 11.27 65.18
CA GLU A 75 2.06 11.00 66.26
C GLU A 75 2.52 9.70 67.01
N PRO A 76 2.09 9.34 68.26
CA PRO A 76 0.70 9.49 68.74
C PRO A 76 0.45 9.75 70.25
N ASP A 77 -0.85 9.86 70.52
CA ASP A 77 -1.63 9.62 71.75
C ASP A 77 -1.57 10.68 72.87
N PHE A 78 -2.72 11.33 73.13
CA PHE A 78 -3.50 11.04 74.34
C PHE A 78 -4.95 11.55 74.22
N VAL A 79 -5.85 10.65 74.60
CA VAL A 79 -7.32 10.69 74.63
C VAL A 79 -7.85 11.72 75.64
N ASP A 80 -8.91 12.46 75.28
CA ASP A 80 -9.99 12.77 76.24
C ASP A 80 -11.30 13.06 75.48
N GLU A 81 -12.20 12.10 75.52
CA GLU A 81 -13.58 12.17 75.06
C GLU A 81 -14.50 12.63 76.21
N SER A 82 -15.33 13.61 75.89
CA SER A 82 -16.76 13.65 76.21
C SER A 82 -17.22 13.65 77.68
N ASP A 83 -17.45 14.88 78.15
CA ASP A 83 -18.73 15.43 78.65
C ASP A 83 -19.83 14.54 79.28
N GLU A 84 -20.46 15.17 80.29
CA GLU A 84 -21.79 14.97 80.87
C GLU A 84 -22.03 13.91 81.96
N ASP A 85 -22.15 14.39 83.22
CA ASP A 85 -23.46 14.33 83.89
C ASP A 85 -23.62 15.40 84.99
N ALA A 86 -24.69 16.18 84.85
CA ALA A 86 -25.23 17.18 85.79
C ALA A 86 -25.83 16.48 87.05
N PRO A 87 -26.22 17.15 88.17
CA PRO A 87 -26.70 18.53 88.25
C PRO A 87 -26.16 19.33 89.45
N ARG A 88 -25.86 20.61 89.23
CA ARG A 88 -25.81 21.58 90.34
C ARG A 88 -26.86 22.65 90.13
N GLU A 89 -27.87 22.50 90.98
CA GLU A 89 -28.94 23.40 91.35
C GLU A 89 -28.78 24.84 90.90
N THR A 90 -29.86 25.29 90.26
CA THR A 90 -30.29 26.66 90.15
C THR A 90 -30.16 27.42 91.48
N VAL A 91 -29.12 28.24 91.60
CA VAL A 91 -29.16 29.39 92.51
C VAL A 91 -29.15 30.64 91.65
N LYS A 92 -30.35 31.13 91.33
CA LYS A 92 -30.56 32.54 91.05
C LYS A 92 -30.26 33.29 92.35
N VAL A 93 -29.05 33.85 92.44
CA VAL A 93 -28.78 34.96 93.35
C VAL A 93 -28.60 36.20 92.50
N ASP A 94 -29.71 36.90 92.30
CA ASP A 94 -29.74 38.32 92.05
C ASP A 94 -29.04 39.02 93.21
N LEU A 95 -27.76 39.34 93.06
CA LEU A 95 -27.08 40.39 93.81
C LEU A 95 -26.22 41.20 92.86
N GLU A 96 -26.95 41.95 92.05
CA GLU A 96 -26.54 43.17 91.40
C GLU A 96 -26.16 44.21 92.47
N ASP A 97 -24.95 44.10 93.04
CA ASP A 97 -24.39 45.20 93.81
C ASP A 97 -22.84 45.13 93.91
N LYS A 98 -22.20 46.11 93.26
CA LYS A 98 -20.76 46.43 93.30
C LYS A 98 -19.77 45.35 92.84
N MET A 99 -19.94 44.86 91.61
CA MET A 99 -18.82 44.33 90.83
C MET A 99 -17.92 45.49 90.37
N GLY A 100 -16.73 45.63 90.97
CA GLY A 100 -15.79 46.69 90.63
C GLY A 100 -15.44 46.74 89.13
N ALA A 101 -15.31 47.95 88.57
CA ALA A 101 -15.14 48.22 87.13
C ALA A 101 -14.12 47.30 86.40
N LYS A 102 -13.05 46.87 87.10
CA LYS A 102 -12.03 45.98 86.57
C LYS A 102 -12.52 44.54 86.26
N LYS A 103 -13.53 44.02 86.99
CA LYS A 103 -14.06 42.66 86.75
C LYS A 103 -15.07 42.62 85.60
N ARG A 104 -15.88 43.68 85.41
CA ARG A 104 -16.79 43.81 84.24
C ARG A 104 -16.02 43.93 82.93
N ALA A 105 -15.01 44.80 82.90
CA ALA A 105 -14.12 44.91 81.75
C ALA A 105 -13.40 43.58 81.42
N LYS A 106 -13.04 42.77 82.42
CA LYS A 106 -12.42 41.45 82.21
C LYS A 106 -13.41 40.41 81.66
N LEU A 107 -14.68 40.44 82.09
CA LEU A 107 -15.72 39.56 81.55
C LEU A 107 -16.11 39.96 80.13
N GLU A 108 -16.27 41.26 79.87
CA GLU A 108 -16.52 41.80 78.53
C GLU A 108 -15.37 41.45 77.57
N ALA A 109 -14.11 41.66 77.97
CA ALA A 109 -12.95 41.26 77.17
C ALA A 109 -12.87 39.73 76.94
N LYS A 110 -13.30 38.90 77.90
CA LYS A 110 -13.35 37.44 77.74
C LYS A 110 -14.48 37.01 76.78
N MET A 111 -15.62 37.68 76.84
CA MET A 111 -16.76 37.45 75.94
C MET A 111 -16.46 37.92 74.52
N GLU A 112 -15.82 39.09 74.35
CA GLU A 112 -15.37 39.59 73.06
C GLU A 112 -14.30 38.68 72.46
N LYS A 113 -13.33 38.21 73.26
CA LYS A 113 -12.34 37.23 72.80
C LYS A 113 -12.98 35.89 72.40
N LYS A 114 -14.01 35.43 73.10
CA LYS A 114 -14.76 34.20 72.74
C LYS A 114 -15.53 34.39 71.43
N LYS A 115 -16.23 35.53 71.28
CA LYS A 115 -16.97 35.88 70.06
C LYS A 115 -16.05 36.08 68.85
N ALA A 116 -14.86 36.66 69.05
CA ALA A 116 -13.85 36.79 68.00
C ALA A 116 -13.33 35.42 67.53
N ARG A 117 -13.10 34.49 68.46
CA ARG A 117 -12.67 33.12 68.14
C ARG A 117 -13.75 32.34 67.37
N GLU A 118 -15.00 32.43 67.82
CA GLU A 118 -16.15 31.79 67.15
C GLU A 118 -16.39 32.36 65.74
N ALA A 119 -16.27 33.68 65.57
CA ALA A 119 -16.34 34.31 64.26
C ALA A 119 -15.17 33.87 63.34
N GLU A 120 -13.97 33.71 63.87
CA GLU A 120 -12.81 33.21 63.12
C GLU A 120 -12.98 31.74 62.70
N GLU A 121 -13.50 30.89 63.58
CA GLU A 121 -13.79 29.48 63.30
C GLU A 121 -14.89 29.34 62.23
N HIS A 122 -15.98 30.08 62.35
CA HIS A 122 -17.04 30.11 61.33
C HIS A 122 -16.53 30.61 59.96
N LEU A 123 -15.66 31.63 59.93
CA LEU A 123 -15.04 32.08 58.68
C LEU A 123 -14.12 31.03 58.06
N ARG A 124 -13.42 30.22 58.87
CA ARG A 124 -12.61 29.10 58.39
C ARG A 124 -13.48 27.98 57.83
N GLU A 125 -14.59 27.65 58.47
CA GLU A 125 -15.55 26.65 58.00
C GLU A 125 -16.20 27.06 56.69
N VAL A 126 -16.71 28.30 56.59
CA VAL A 126 -17.30 28.84 55.36
C VAL A 126 -16.27 28.85 54.23
N LYS A 127 -15.01 29.19 54.52
CA LYS A 127 -13.94 29.15 53.52
C LYS A 127 -13.66 27.73 53.04
N LYS A 128 -13.57 26.75 53.95
CA LYS A 128 -13.39 25.33 53.60
C LYS A 128 -14.54 24.81 52.74
N GLN A 129 -15.79 25.08 53.14
CA GLN A 129 -16.98 24.67 52.38
C GLN A 129 -16.99 25.27 50.97
N LYS A 130 -16.63 26.55 50.85
CA LYS A 130 -16.53 27.22 49.54
C LYS A 130 -15.42 26.66 48.66
N ASP A 131 -14.26 26.35 49.25
CA ASP A 131 -13.14 25.74 48.54
C ASP A 131 -13.49 24.31 48.06
N GLU A 132 -14.20 23.53 48.90
CA GLU A 132 -14.72 22.20 48.55
C GLU A 132 -15.77 22.25 47.43
N GLU A 133 -16.71 23.19 47.48
CA GLU A 133 -17.72 23.38 46.43
C GLU A 133 -17.07 23.74 45.09
N LEU A 134 -16.09 24.65 45.10
CA LEU A 134 -15.33 25.03 43.91
C LEU A 134 -14.50 23.85 43.37
N GLU A 135 -13.93 23.02 44.24
CA GLU A 135 -13.21 21.82 43.81
C GLU A 135 -14.16 20.78 43.19
N GLN A 136 -15.36 20.59 43.75
CA GLN A 136 -16.39 19.71 43.18
C GLN A 136 -16.89 20.21 41.83
N GLU A 137 -17.12 21.51 41.66
CA GLU A 137 -17.52 22.10 40.38
C GLU A 137 -16.42 21.92 39.33
N ARG A 138 -15.15 22.14 39.71
CA ARG A 138 -14.01 21.91 38.82
C ARG A 138 -13.89 20.44 38.40
N LYS A 139 -14.06 19.50 39.33
CA LYS A 139 -14.04 18.05 39.03
C LYS A 139 -15.17 17.66 38.07
N LYS A 140 -16.40 18.14 38.29
CA LYS A 140 -17.54 17.89 37.39
C LYS A 140 -17.30 18.46 35.99
N LEU A 141 -16.73 19.66 35.90
CA LEU A 141 -16.41 20.28 34.60
C LEU A 141 -15.29 19.52 33.86
N GLU A 142 -14.30 19.03 34.59
CA GLU A 142 -13.21 18.21 34.04
C GLU A 142 -13.74 16.87 33.52
N GLU A 143 -14.59 16.20 34.29
CA GLU A 143 -15.24 14.92 33.89
C GLU A 143 -16.14 15.10 32.65
N GLN A 144 -16.94 16.17 32.60
CA GLN A 144 -17.75 16.49 31.41
C GLN A 144 -16.89 16.76 30.16
N ARG A 145 -15.74 17.44 30.33
CA ARG A 145 -14.81 17.69 29.21
C ARG A 145 -14.15 16.41 28.74
N GLU A 146 -13.75 15.54 29.67
CA GLU A 146 -13.15 14.25 29.34
C GLU A 146 -14.16 13.31 28.64
N GLU A 147 -15.44 13.33 29.03
CA GLU A 147 -16.49 12.61 28.32
C GLU A 147 -16.75 13.19 26.91
N GLU A 148 -16.78 14.52 26.77
CA GLU A 148 -16.96 15.16 25.47
C GLU A 148 -15.76 14.90 24.53
N GLU A 149 -14.54 14.92 25.06
CA GLU A 149 -13.32 14.58 24.30
C GLU A 149 -13.33 13.10 23.88
N ARG A 150 -13.67 12.17 24.78
CA ARG A 150 -13.82 10.75 24.43
C ARG A 150 -14.87 10.52 23.34
N GLN A 151 -16.03 11.17 23.43
CA GLN A 151 -17.06 11.06 22.39
C GLN A 151 -16.60 11.62 21.04
N LYS A 152 -15.85 12.73 21.04
CA LYS A 152 -15.28 13.31 19.81
C LYS A 152 -14.21 12.40 19.20
N GLU A 153 -13.34 11.81 20.01
CA GLU A 153 -12.32 10.87 19.56
C GLU A 153 -12.96 9.60 18.97
N GLU A 154 -13.96 9.02 19.64
CA GLU A 154 -14.68 7.86 19.10
C GLU A 154 -15.43 8.18 17.79
N ALA A 155 -16.05 9.36 17.69
CA ALA A 155 -16.72 9.80 16.48
C ALA A 155 -15.72 10.04 15.33
N ALA A 156 -14.55 10.62 15.62
CA ALA A 156 -13.49 10.83 14.64
C ALA A 156 -12.91 9.51 14.13
N LEU A 157 -12.66 8.55 15.02
CA LEU A 157 -12.19 7.21 14.65
C LEU A 157 -13.20 6.46 13.78
N LYS A 158 -14.49 6.50 14.12
CA LYS A 158 -15.56 5.89 13.31
C LYS A 158 -15.66 6.54 11.93
N ALA A 159 -15.57 7.86 11.86
CA ALA A 159 -15.59 8.59 10.58
C ALA A 159 -14.36 8.26 9.72
N GLU A 160 -13.18 8.12 10.32
CA GLU A 160 -11.97 7.71 9.60
C GLU A 160 -12.06 6.27 9.09
N GLU A 161 -12.60 5.34 9.90
CA GLU A 161 -12.81 3.95 9.48
C GLU A 161 -13.82 3.85 8.34
N GLU A 162 -14.94 4.58 8.40
CA GLU A 162 -15.93 4.63 7.34
C GLU A 162 -15.35 5.21 6.04
N ARG A 163 -14.55 6.28 6.13
CA ARG A 163 -13.84 6.83 4.98
C ARG A 163 -12.87 5.84 4.36
N LYS A 164 -12.08 5.14 5.17
CA LYS A 164 -11.15 4.10 4.68
C LYS A 164 -11.88 2.94 4.00
N LYS A 165 -13.02 2.51 4.54
CA LYS A 165 -13.84 1.47 3.90
C LYS A 165 -14.37 1.91 2.53
N ARG A 166 -14.91 3.13 2.44
CA ARG A 166 -15.36 3.70 1.16
C ARG A 166 -14.21 3.82 0.16
N GLU A 167 -13.05 4.31 0.59
CA GLU A 167 -11.85 4.41 -0.26
C GLU A 167 -11.36 3.02 -0.72
N GLN A 168 -11.46 2.00 0.14
CA GLN A 168 -11.14 0.60 -0.23
C GLN A 168 -12.15 0.02 -1.21
N GLU A 169 -13.45 0.22 -0.98
CA GLU A 169 -14.50 -0.21 -1.90
C GLU A 169 -14.38 0.47 -3.26
N GLU A 170 -14.09 1.78 -3.28
CA GLU A 170 -13.80 2.54 -4.51
C GLU A 170 -12.53 2.03 -5.20
N TYR A 171 -11.48 1.73 -4.44
CA TYR A 171 -10.24 1.16 -4.99
C TYR A 171 -10.45 -0.25 -5.53
N GLU A 172 -11.24 -1.10 -4.86
CA GLU A 172 -11.58 -2.45 -5.32
C GLU A 172 -12.49 -2.41 -6.54
N ALA A 173 -13.47 -1.50 -6.58
CA ALA A 173 -14.32 -1.28 -7.75
C ALA A 173 -13.51 -0.74 -8.93
N MET A 174 -12.62 0.23 -8.70
CA MET A 174 -11.70 0.73 -9.73
C MET A 174 -10.74 -0.37 -10.15
N LYS A 175 -10.17 -1.15 -9.23
CA LYS A 175 -9.30 -2.29 -9.54
C LYS A 175 -10.06 -3.32 -10.34
N ALA A 176 -11.29 -3.69 -9.99
CA ALA A 176 -12.11 -4.64 -10.74
C ALA A 176 -12.44 -4.10 -12.14
N ALA A 177 -12.77 -2.81 -12.25
CA ALA A 177 -13.04 -2.16 -13.53
C ALA A 177 -11.78 -1.94 -14.38
N PHE A 178 -10.61 -1.77 -13.76
CA PHE A 178 -9.30 -1.61 -14.41
C PHE A 178 -8.60 -2.95 -14.63
N THR A 179 -9.05 -4.02 -13.97
CA THR A 179 -8.85 -5.42 -14.38
C THR A 179 -9.76 -5.68 -15.59
N VAL A 180 -9.59 -4.81 -16.59
CA VAL A 180 -10.10 -4.94 -17.94
C VAL A 180 -9.44 -6.18 -18.53
N GLU A 181 -10.26 -7.18 -18.87
CA GLU A 181 -10.11 -8.04 -20.05
C GLU A 181 -8.70 -8.60 -20.30
N GLY A 182 -8.05 -9.12 -19.25
CA GLY A 182 -6.80 -9.87 -19.36
C GLY A 182 -7.00 -11.38 -19.61
N GLU A 183 -8.24 -11.82 -19.88
CA GLU A 183 -8.57 -13.24 -20.06
C GLU A 183 -9.74 -13.36 -21.05
N GLY A 184 -9.38 -13.20 -22.32
CA GLY A 184 -10.21 -13.40 -23.51
C GLY A 184 -9.31 -13.53 -24.74
N TYR A 185 -8.12 -14.11 -24.56
CA TYR A 185 -7.06 -14.12 -25.55
C TYR A 185 -6.26 -15.42 -25.40
N ASP A 186 -6.87 -16.55 -25.78
CA ASP A 186 -6.14 -17.80 -26.03
C ASP A 186 -6.94 -18.72 -26.97
N GLU A 187 -8.28 -18.76 -26.87
CA GLU A 187 -9.09 -19.56 -27.83
C GLU A 187 -9.17 -18.92 -29.22
N ASP A 188 -9.26 -17.59 -29.32
CA ASP A 188 -9.28 -16.90 -30.62
C ASP A 188 -7.91 -16.97 -31.32
N GLU A 189 -6.79 -16.92 -30.57
CA GLU A 189 -5.47 -17.03 -31.19
C GLU A 189 -5.19 -18.40 -31.81
N GLU A 190 -5.59 -19.49 -31.14
CA GLU A 190 -5.42 -20.83 -31.70
C GLU A 190 -6.36 -21.04 -32.89
N GLN A 191 -7.61 -20.58 -32.81
CA GLN A 191 -8.54 -20.64 -33.93
C GLN A 191 -8.07 -19.79 -35.12
N ASP A 192 -7.52 -18.59 -34.87
CA ASP A 192 -6.96 -17.73 -35.90
C ASP A 192 -5.71 -18.35 -36.55
N LYS A 193 -4.86 -19.01 -35.76
CA LYS A 193 -3.70 -19.75 -36.28
C LYS A 193 -4.14 -20.94 -37.13
N GLU A 194 -5.14 -21.71 -36.69
CA GLU A 194 -5.69 -22.81 -37.47
C GLU A 194 -6.35 -22.34 -38.77
N ASN A 195 -7.11 -21.24 -38.72
CA ASN A 195 -7.72 -20.65 -39.91
C ASN A 195 -6.64 -20.17 -40.89
N MET A 196 -5.58 -19.52 -40.39
CA MET A 196 -4.45 -19.09 -41.23
C MET A 196 -3.73 -20.28 -41.90
N LEU A 197 -3.62 -21.43 -41.24
CA LEU A 197 -3.03 -22.65 -41.82
C LEU A 197 -3.93 -23.26 -42.91
N LYS A 198 -5.24 -23.30 -42.67
CA LYS A 198 -6.23 -23.77 -43.66
C LYS A 198 -6.19 -22.89 -44.91
N ASP A 199 -6.23 -21.57 -44.74
CA ASP A 199 -6.14 -20.60 -45.84
C ASP A 199 -4.82 -20.73 -46.62
N PHE A 200 -3.71 -21.02 -45.92
CA PHE A 200 -2.40 -21.26 -46.54
C PHE A 200 -2.42 -22.48 -47.46
N ILE A 201 -2.99 -23.59 -46.99
CA ILE A 201 -3.12 -24.82 -47.76
C ILE A 201 -4.05 -24.62 -48.96
N ASP A 202 -5.19 -23.98 -48.74
CA ASP A 202 -6.20 -23.77 -49.78
C ASP A 202 -5.72 -22.83 -50.88
N TYR A 203 -4.97 -21.79 -50.52
CA TYR A 203 -4.31 -20.91 -51.49
C TYR A 203 -3.34 -21.68 -52.40
N ILE A 204 -2.50 -22.55 -51.81
CA ILE A 204 -1.56 -23.37 -52.58
C ILE A 204 -2.30 -24.35 -53.50
N LYS A 205 -3.35 -25.01 -53.00
CA LYS A 205 -4.17 -25.94 -53.77
C LYS A 205 -4.89 -25.26 -54.94
N ALA A 206 -5.38 -24.04 -54.74
CA ALA A 206 -6.09 -23.28 -55.76
C ALA A 206 -5.15 -22.83 -56.89
N GLN A 207 -4.02 -22.22 -56.54
CA GLN A 207 -3.10 -21.64 -57.53
C GLN A 207 -2.22 -22.69 -58.21
N LYS A 208 -1.96 -23.80 -57.52
CA LYS A 208 -1.16 -24.97 -57.94
C LYS A 208 0.32 -24.72 -58.20
N VAL A 209 0.68 -23.66 -58.93
CA VAL A 209 2.06 -23.20 -59.11
C VAL A 209 2.24 -21.88 -58.39
N VAL A 210 3.02 -21.88 -57.31
CA VAL A 210 3.16 -20.74 -56.41
C VAL A 210 4.62 -20.31 -56.29
N LEU A 211 4.90 -19.02 -56.42
CA LEU A 211 6.20 -18.47 -56.06
C LEU A 211 6.30 -18.36 -54.53
N LEU A 212 7.40 -18.87 -53.95
CA LEU A 212 7.57 -18.86 -52.50
C LEU A 212 7.66 -17.45 -51.92
N GLU A 213 8.20 -16.50 -52.68
CA GLU A 213 8.23 -15.08 -52.31
C GLU A 213 6.83 -14.47 -52.28
N ASP A 214 6.00 -14.74 -53.28
CA ASP A 214 4.62 -14.24 -53.37
C ASP A 214 3.75 -14.85 -52.26
N LEU A 215 3.94 -16.13 -51.97
CA LEU A 215 3.28 -16.80 -50.86
C LEU A 215 3.66 -16.18 -49.52
N ALA A 216 4.95 -15.93 -49.31
CA ALA A 216 5.44 -15.27 -48.11
C ALA A 216 4.87 -13.85 -47.98
N ALA A 217 4.80 -13.09 -49.09
CA ALA A 217 4.21 -11.76 -49.11
C ALA A 217 2.70 -11.79 -48.79
N HIS A 218 1.94 -12.74 -49.36
CA HIS A 218 0.50 -12.88 -49.15
C HIS A 218 0.17 -13.14 -47.67
N PHE A 219 0.91 -14.02 -47.02
CA PHE A 219 0.72 -14.38 -45.62
C PHE A 219 1.56 -13.55 -44.64
N LYS A 220 2.28 -12.54 -45.13
CA LYS A 220 3.18 -11.65 -44.35
C LYS A 220 4.23 -12.42 -43.53
N LEU A 221 4.77 -13.50 -44.10
CA LEU A 221 5.81 -14.34 -43.53
C LEU A 221 7.16 -14.03 -44.19
N LYS A 222 8.25 -14.47 -43.56
CA LYS A 222 9.56 -14.53 -44.23
C LYS A 222 9.56 -15.70 -45.22
N THR A 223 10.24 -15.56 -46.35
CA THR A 223 10.34 -16.63 -47.36
C THR A 223 10.83 -17.95 -46.78
N GLN A 224 11.84 -17.92 -45.90
CA GLN A 224 12.32 -19.13 -45.22
C GLN A 224 11.23 -19.77 -44.34
N ALA A 225 10.44 -18.97 -43.62
CA ALA A 225 9.36 -19.49 -42.79
C ALA A 225 8.23 -20.10 -43.64
N ALA A 226 7.98 -19.59 -44.85
CA ALA A 226 7.03 -20.20 -45.78
C ALA A 226 7.57 -21.54 -46.32
N ILE A 227 8.87 -21.65 -46.59
CA ILE A 227 9.53 -22.91 -46.98
C ILE A 227 9.40 -23.92 -45.84
N ASP A 228 9.77 -23.54 -44.62
CA ASP A 228 9.74 -24.42 -43.45
C ASP A 228 8.31 -24.95 -43.21
N ARG A 229 7.30 -24.07 -43.29
CA ARG A 229 5.88 -24.48 -43.21
C ARG A 229 5.47 -25.46 -44.31
N ILE A 230 5.89 -25.25 -45.55
CA ILE A 230 5.61 -26.19 -46.65
C ILE A 230 6.27 -27.54 -46.36
N THR A 231 7.53 -27.55 -45.90
CA THR A 231 8.23 -28.80 -45.58
C THR A 231 7.58 -29.55 -44.42
N ASP A 232 7.08 -28.82 -43.42
CA ASP A 232 6.34 -29.41 -42.30
C ASP A 232 5.01 -30.02 -42.76
N LEU A 233 4.26 -29.31 -43.62
CA LEU A 233 3.00 -29.80 -44.21
C LEU A 233 3.23 -30.99 -45.17
N GLN A 234 4.37 -31.05 -45.83
CA GLN A 234 4.80 -32.22 -46.60
C GLN A 234 5.15 -33.41 -45.68
N GLY A 235 5.77 -33.13 -44.52
CA GLY A 235 6.08 -34.13 -43.50
C GLY A 235 4.84 -34.73 -42.84
N SER A 236 3.78 -33.93 -42.64
CA SER A 236 2.48 -34.40 -42.12
C SER A 236 1.62 -35.09 -43.18
N GLY A 237 1.92 -34.89 -44.47
CA GLY A 237 1.16 -35.44 -45.59
C GLY A 237 -0.12 -34.68 -45.94
N GLU A 238 -0.34 -33.50 -45.34
CA GLU A 238 -1.46 -32.61 -45.69
C GLU A 238 -1.27 -31.95 -47.07
N LEU A 239 -0.01 -31.80 -47.48
CA LEU A 239 0.35 -31.12 -48.71
C LEU A 239 1.43 -31.91 -49.47
N THR A 240 1.22 -32.08 -50.77
CA THR A 240 2.08 -32.88 -51.64
C THR A 240 2.53 -32.04 -52.82
N GLY A 241 3.83 -32.09 -53.15
CA GLY A 241 4.38 -31.26 -54.21
C GLY A 241 5.90 -31.26 -54.26
N VAL A 242 6.45 -30.41 -55.11
CA VAL A 242 7.89 -30.29 -55.35
C VAL A 242 8.31 -28.83 -55.36
N ILE A 243 9.48 -28.56 -54.75
CA ILE A 243 10.13 -27.24 -54.74
C ILE A 243 11.19 -27.23 -55.85
N ASP A 244 11.09 -26.26 -56.75
CA ASP A 244 12.09 -25.97 -57.79
C ASP A 244 13.26 -25.16 -57.20
N ASP A 245 14.45 -25.28 -57.79
CA ASP A 245 15.65 -24.55 -57.37
C ASP A 245 15.48 -23.02 -57.52
N ARG A 246 14.52 -22.59 -58.34
CA ARG A 246 14.13 -21.20 -58.58
C ARG A 246 13.16 -20.62 -57.55
N GLY A 247 12.86 -21.36 -56.48
CA GLY A 247 11.95 -20.89 -55.44
C GLY A 247 10.46 -20.96 -55.82
N LYS A 248 10.10 -21.93 -56.68
CA LYS A 248 8.70 -22.22 -57.01
C LYS A 248 8.24 -23.48 -56.32
N PHE A 249 7.02 -23.48 -55.82
CA PHE A 249 6.36 -24.67 -55.31
C PHE A 249 5.28 -25.12 -56.31
N ILE A 250 5.30 -26.40 -56.68
CA ILE A 250 4.27 -27.02 -57.52
C ILE A 250 3.51 -28.03 -56.66
N TYR A 251 2.24 -27.73 -56.41
CA TYR A 251 1.31 -28.64 -55.76
C TYR A 251 0.91 -29.76 -56.73
N ILE A 252 1.00 -31.00 -56.25
CA ILE A 252 0.56 -32.19 -56.98
C ILE A 252 -0.45 -32.88 -56.09
N SER A 253 -1.68 -33.05 -56.56
CA SER A 253 -2.70 -33.72 -55.77
C SER A 253 -2.39 -35.21 -55.60
N GLN A 254 -2.92 -35.83 -54.54
CA GLN A 254 -2.73 -37.26 -54.30
C GLN A 254 -3.17 -38.13 -55.49
N LYS A 255 -4.25 -37.73 -56.18
CA LYS A 255 -4.75 -38.43 -57.39
C LYS A 255 -3.74 -38.37 -58.54
N GLU A 256 -3.17 -37.19 -58.79
CA GLU A 256 -2.16 -37.02 -59.84
C GLU A 256 -0.89 -37.81 -59.52
N LEU A 257 -0.48 -37.85 -58.25
CA LEU A 257 0.66 -38.64 -57.79
C LEU A 257 0.41 -40.15 -57.99
N GLU A 258 -0.82 -40.62 -57.74
CA GLU A 258 -1.23 -41.99 -58.03
C GLU A 258 -1.25 -42.31 -59.52
N ASP A 259 -1.69 -41.38 -60.37
CA ASP A 259 -1.73 -41.57 -61.82
C ASP A 259 -0.32 -41.62 -62.42
N VAL A 260 0.59 -40.78 -61.92
CA VAL A 260 2.03 -40.87 -62.23
C VAL A 260 2.59 -42.22 -61.76
N ALA A 261 2.24 -42.69 -60.55
CA ALA A 261 2.69 -43.98 -60.04
C ALA A 261 2.15 -45.16 -60.88
N LYS A 262 0.88 -45.11 -61.31
CA LYS A 262 0.28 -46.12 -62.20
C LYS A 262 0.99 -46.15 -63.54
N PHE A 263 1.24 -44.98 -64.13
CA PHE A 263 1.97 -44.85 -65.38
C PHE A 263 3.37 -45.47 -65.32
N ILE A 264 4.13 -45.19 -64.25
CA ILE A 264 5.46 -45.78 -64.05
C ILE A 264 5.37 -47.30 -63.89
N ARG A 265 4.41 -47.80 -63.09
CA ARG A 265 4.23 -49.25 -62.88
C ARG A 265 3.83 -49.99 -64.15
N GLN A 266 2.99 -49.39 -65.00
CA GLN A 266 2.52 -50.00 -66.24
C GLN A 266 3.63 -50.07 -67.32
N ARG A 267 4.43 -49.01 -67.46
CA ARG A 267 5.55 -48.98 -68.43
C ARG A 267 6.81 -49.68 -67.91
N GLY A 268 6.95 -49.84 -66.59
CA GLY A 268 8.11 -50.47 -65.96
C GLY A 268 9.34 -49.57 -66.00
N ARG A 269 10.13 -49.63 -67.09
CA ARG A 269 11.30 -48.77 -67.28
C ARG A 269 10.85 -47.51 -68.02
N VAL A 270 10.91 -46.37 -67.35
CA VAL A 270 10.51 -45.07 -67.90
C VAL A 270 11.73 -44.16 -67.94
N SER A 271 12.03 -43.59 -69.11
CA SER A 271 13.06 -42.55 -69.21
C SER A 271 12.49 -41.18 -68.80
N ILE A 272 13.36 -40.25 -68.42
CA ILE A 272 12.94 -38.89 -68.03
C ILE A 272 12.21 -38.20 -69.18
N THR A 273 12.61 -38.47 -70.44
CA THR A 273 11.95 -37.93 -71.63
C THR A 273 10.53 -38.47 -71.78
N ASP A 274 10.31 -39.77 -71.61
CA ASP A 274 8.97 -40.36 -71.71
C ASP A 274 8.04 -39.85 -70.60
N LEU A 275 8.60 -39.64 -69.40
CA LEU A 275 7.86 -39.08 -68.28
C LEU A 275 7.50 -37.62 -68.58
N ALA A 276 8.45 -36.80 -69.05
CA ALA A 276 8.21 -35.39 -69.37
C ALA A 276 7.14 -35.20 -70.45
N GLU A 277 7.13 -36.05 -71.49
CA GLU A 277 6.09 -36.03 -72.52
C GLU A 277 4.70 -36.34 -71.96
N SER A 278 4.63 -37.33 -71.05
CA SER A 278 3.36 -37.77 -70.45
C SER A 278 2.96 -36.92 -69.23
N SER A 279 3.87 -36.15 -68.64
CA SER A 279 3.61 -35.32 -67.45
C SER A 279 2.54 -34.26 -67.69
N ASN A 280 2.43 -33.73 -68.91
CA ASN A 280 1.40 -32.75 -69.26
C ASN A 280 -0.02 -33.34 -69.21
N ASP A 281 -0.15 -34.64 -69.45
CA ASP A 281 -1.43 -35.36 -69.37
C ASP A 281 -1.74 -35.82 -67.93
N LEU A 282 -0.68 -36.09 -67.14
CA LEU A 282 -0.78 -36.63 -65.78
C LEU A 282 -0.95 -35.55 -64.71
N ILE A 283 -0.46 -34.33 -64.94
CA ILE A 283 -0.49 -33.22 -63.97
C ILE A 283 -1.03 -31.96 -64.65
N ASN A 284 -2.18 -31.48 -64.19
CA ASN A 284 -2.78 -30.27 -64.75
C ASN A 284 -2.37 -29.02 -63.97
N LEU A 285 -1.45 -28.20 -64.48
CA LEU A 285 -0.93 -27.03 -63.76
C LEU A 285 -1.85 -25.80 -63.71
N ASN A 286 -3.06 -25.87 -64.27
CA ASN A 286 -3.96 -24.72 -64.28
C ASN A 286 -4.53 -24.43 -62.88
N PRO A 287 -4.69 -23.15 -62.51
CA PRO A 287 -5.29 -22.78 -61.24
C PRO A 287 -6.77 -23.18 -61.23
N VAL A 288 -7.19 -23.79 -60.12
CA VAL A 288 -8.60 -24.10 -59.88
C VAL A 288 -9.22 -22.85 -59.29
N THR A 289 -10.01 -22.12 -60.08
CA THR A 289 -10.82 -21.01 -59.58
C THR A 289 -11.91 -21.59 -58.69
N VAL A 290 -11.75 -21.41 -57.37
CA VAL A 290 -12.82 -21.68 -56.41
C VAL A 290 -13.85 -20.55 -56.57
N PRO A 291 -15.12 -20.85 -56.89
CA PRO A 291 -16.17 -19.84 -57.08
C PRO A 291 -16.56 -19.13 -55.78
#